data_AF-A0A2V9QK61-F1
#
_entry.id   AF-A0A2V9QK61-F1
#
_cell.length_a   1.000
_cell.length_b   1.000
_cell.length_c   1.000
_cell.angle_alpha   90.00
_cell.angle_beta   90.00
_cell.angle_gamma   90.00
#
_symmetry.space_group_name_H-M   'P 1'
#
loop_
_entity.id
_entity.type
_entity.pdbx_description
1 polymer ?
#
loop_
_entity_poly.entity_id
_entity_poly.type
_entity_poly.pdbx_seq_one_letter_code
_entity_poly.pdbx_strand_id
1 'polypeptide(L)'
;MPIIFVTTLLLLLTPLARGQSSSHFNLMPTPSSVQLRTGKLPIKRSFSVAISGHRDGILERGVQRFIGEISHETGMRLNQTTAEKDGAILLVRADHGSESVGKVGEDESY
;
A
#
# COMPACT_ATOMS: atom_id res chain seq x y z
N MET A 1 -41.56 14.66 -35.64
CA MET A 1 -41.83 13.38 -34.95
C MET A 1 -40.63 12.42 -34.89
N PRO A 2 -39.71 12.31 -35.87
CA PRO A 2 -38.57 11.38 -35.74
C PRO A 2 -37.42 11.93 -34.88
N ILE A 3 -37.23 13.25 -34.85
CA ILE A 3 -36.12 13.91 -34.13
C ILE A 3 -36.26 13.72 -32.60
N ILE A 4 -37.49 13.77 -32.07
CA ILE A 4 -37.76 13.58 -30.64
C ILE A 4 -37.39 12.16 -30.20
N PHE A 5 -37.75 11.14 -30.99
CA PHE A 5 -37.40 9.74 -30.71
C PHE A 5 -35.88 9.49 -30.73
N VAL A 6 -35.14 10.13 -31.63
CA VAL A 6 -33.68 10.00 -31.70
C VAL A 6 -33.01 10.67 -30.50
N THR A 7 -33.50 11.83 -30.05
CA THR A 7 -32.97 12.49 -28.86
C THR A 7 -33.26 11.73 -27.56
N THR A 8 -34.44 11.10 -27.46
CA THR A 8 -34.79 10.29 -26.27
C THR A 8 -33.98 9.00 -26.20
N LEU A 9 -33.68 8.38 -27.36
CA LEU A 9 -32.84 7.20 -27.43
C LEU A 9 -31.38 7.51 -27.04
N LEU A 10 -30.84 8.66 -27.46
CA LEU A 10 -29.49 9.08 -27.11
C LEU A 10 -29.32 9.36 -25.61
N LEU A 11 -30.38 9.83 -24.93
CA LEU A 11 -30.40 10.08 -23.47
C LEU A 11 -30.48 8.80 -22.62
N LEU A 12 -30.90 7.66 -23.20
CA LEU A 12 -31.02 6.39 -22.50
C LEU A 12 -29.69 5.60 -22.41
N LEU A 13 -28.67 5.98 -23.19
CA LEU A 13 -27.34 5.36 -23.15
C LEU A 13 -26.39 5.96 -22.10
N THR A 14 -26.81 6.98 -21.34
CA THR A 14 -25.89 7.75 -20.46
C THR A 14 -25.58 7.23 -19.04
N PRO A 15 -26.10 6.11 -18.47
CA PRO A 15 -25.70 5.73 -17.11
C PRO A 15 -24.56 4.71 -17.10
N LEU A 16 -23.43 4.99 -17.75
CA LEU A 16 -22.16 4.29 -17.48
C LEU A 16 -20.96 5.25 -17.39
N ALA A 17 -21.21 6.53 -17.14
CA ALA A 17 -20.20 7.38 -16.55
C ALA A 17 -19.97 6.92 -15.09
N ARG A 18 -19.18 5.86 -14.89
CA ARG A 18 -18.55 5.63 -13.60
C ARG A 18 -17.76 6.89 -13.30
N GLY A 19 -18.22 7.69 -12.34
CA GLY A 19 -17.42 8.78 -11.80
C GLY A 19 -16.05 8.23 -11.45
N GLN A 20 -15.01 8.71 -12.13
CA GLN A 20 -13.65 8.42 -11.74
C GLN A 20 -13.50 9.05 -10.36
N SER A 21 -13.62 8.24 -9.31
CA SER A 21 -13.23 8.66 -7.98
C SER A 21 -11.78 9.11 -8.13
N SER A 22 -11.55 10.42 -8.03
CA SER A 22 -10.22 10.96 -7.96
C SER A 22 -9.57 10.24 -6.79
N SER A 23 -8.61 9.36 -7.07
CA SER A 23 -7.84 8.65 -6.04
C SER A 23 -6.99 9.70 -5.34
N HIS A 24 -7.61 10.47 -4.44
CA HIS A 24 -6.89 11.39 -3.60
C HIS A 24 -6.22 10.53 -2.55
N PHE A 25 -4.92 10.32 -2.73
CA PHE A 25 -4.11 9.65 -1.75
C PHE A 25 -3.88 10.61 -0.60
N ASN A 26 -4.30 10.25 0.61
CA ASN A 26 -3.99 10.98 1.83
C ASN A 26 -2.55 10.68 2.27
N LEU A 27 -1.59 10.92 1.37
CA LEU A 27 -0.17 10.67 1.58
C LEU A 27 0.56 12.00 1.74
N MET A 28 1.37 12.06 2.79
CA MET A 28 2.28 13.18 3.03
C MET A 28 3.63 12.62 3.54
N PRO A 29 4.77 13.07 2.99
CA PRO A 29 4.89 13.90 1.78
C PRO A 29 4.34 13.17 0.54
N THR A 30 4.02 13.92 -0.52
CA THR A 30 3.60 13.32 -1.79
C THR A 30 4.78 12.53 -2.39
N PRO A 31 4.62 11.24 -2.72
CA PRO A 31 5.68 10.47 -3.35
C PRO A 31 6.08 11.05 -4.72
N SER A 32 7.32 10.79 -5.14
CA SER A 32 7.83 11.24 -6.45
C SER A 32 7.07 10.63 -7.64
N SER A 33 6.47 9.45 -7.47
CA SER A 33 5.65 8.77 -8.47
C SER A 33 4.60 7.89 -7.78
N VAL A 34 3.36 7.89 -8.28
CA VAL A 34 2.28 7.01 -7.80
C VAL A 34 1.52 6.43 -9.00
N GLN A 35 1.36 5.11 -9.02
CA GLN A 35 0.57 4.40 -10.03
C GLN A 35 -0.42 3.45 -9.38
N LEU A 36 -1.72 3.75 -9.49
CA LEU A 36 -2.77 2.85 -9.01
C LEU A 36 -3.02 1.75 -10.05
N ARG A 37 -3.02 0.49 -9.58
CA ARG A 37 -3.37 -0.68 -10.40
C ARG A 37 -4.65 -1.32 -9.89
N THR A 38 -5.30 -2.12 -10.74
CA THR A 38 -6.46 -2.93 -10.34
C THR A 38 -6.03 -4.02 -9.37
N GLY A 39 -6.81 -4.21 -8.31
CA GLY A 39 -6.55 -5.18 -7.26
C GLY A 39 -6.45 -4.52 -5.89
N LYS A 40 -6.43 -5.34 -4.85
CA LYS A 40 -6.23 -4.93 -3.45
C LYS A 40 -5.47 -6.02 -2.71
N LEU A 41 -4.65 -5.63 -1.75
CA LEU A 41 -4.04 -6.56 -0.80
C LEU A 41 -4.91 -6.63 0.46
N PRO A 42 -5.72 -7.68 0.66
CA PRO A 42 -6.57 -7.77 1.83
C PRO A 42 -5.73 -8.05 3.08
N ILE A 43 -5.83 -7.19 4.09
CA ILE A 43 -5.26 -7.44 5.41
C ILE A 43 -6.21 -8.39 6.15
N LYS A 44 -5.73 -9.59 6.48
CA LYS A 44 -6.43 -10.63 7.23
C LYS A 44 -5.63 -11.00 8.48
N ARG A 45 -6.19 -11.81 9.37
CA ARG A 45 -5.46 -12.35 10.55
C ARG A 45 -4.20 -13.15 10.18
N SER A 46 -4.13 -13.68 8.96
CA SER A 46 -2.96 -14.37 8.43
C SER A 46 -1.86 -13.42 7.90
N PHE A 47 -2.07 -12.10 7.97
CA PHE A 47 -1.09 -11.11 7.51
C PHE A 47 0.24 -11.29 8.24
N SER A 48 1.32 -11.32 7.47
CA SER A 48 2.66 -11.62 7.94
C SER A 48 3.67 -10.78 7.15
N VAL A 49 4.75 -10.40 7.83
CA VAL A 49 5.84 -9.60 7.26
C VAL A 49 7.14 -10.36 7.43
N ALA A 50 7.92 -10.48 6.36
CA ALA A 50 9.28 -11.02 6.39
C ALA A 50 10.31 -9.94 6.04
N ILE A 51 11.53 -10.13 6.53
CA ILE A 51 12.69 -9.30 6.19
C ILE A 51 13.66 -10.13 5.35
N SER A 52 14.23 -9.54 4.30
CA SER A 52 15.30 -10.15 3.51
C SER A 52 16.40 -9.16 3.17
N GLY A 53 17.60 -9.68 2.85
CA GLY A 53 18.78 -8.85 2.62
C GLY A 53 19.42 -8.43 3.95
N HIS A 54 19.81 -7.16 4.05
CA HIS A 54 20.34 -6.59 5.29
C HIS A 54 19.28 -6.62 6.40
N ARG A 55 19.72 -6.98 7.61
CA ARG A 55 18.83 -7.13 8.76
C ARG A 55 19.55 -6.68 10.02
N ASP A 56 18.99 -5.67 10.67
CA ASP A 56 19.47 -5.14 11.93
C ASP A 56 18.32 -4.97 12.94
N GLY A 57 18.67 -4.63 14.19
CA GLY A 57 17.67 -4.45 15.24
C GLY A 57 16.76 -3.23 15.03
N ILE A 58 17.17 -2.23 14.24
CA ILE A 58 16.35 -1.04 13.97
C ILE A 58 15.21 -1.42 13.04
N LEU A 59 15.52 -2.12 11.94
CA LEU A 59 14.57 -2.62 10.96
C LEU A 59 13.58 -3.59 11.61
N GLU A 60 14.07 -4.52 12.43
CA GLU A 60 13.20 -5.45 13.17
C GLU A 60 12.18 -4.73 14.06
N ARG A 61 12.63 -3.77 14.86
CA ARG A 61 11.73 -2.95 15.70
C ARG A 61 10.79 -2.10 14.86
N GLY A 62 11.22 -1.63 13.69
CA GLY A 62 10.37 -0.94 12.72
C GLY A 62 9.22 -1.82 12.24
N VAL A 63 9.52 -3.04 11.82
CA VAL A 63 8.52 -4.03 11.37
C VAL A 63 7.57 -4.40 12.51
N GLN A 64 8.07 -4.62 13.72
CA GLN A 64 7.22 -4.91 14.89
C GLN A 64 6.24 -3.77 15.19
N ARG A 65 6.71 -2.52 15.16
CA ARG A 65 5.85 -1.33 15.32
C ARG A 65 4.79 -1.26 14.23
N PHE A 66 5.18 -1.48 12.97
CA PHE A 66 4.26 -1.49 11.83
C PHE A 66 3.14 -2.53 11.99
N ILE A 67 3.47 -3.77 12.39
CA ILE A 67 2.46 -4.80 12.63
C ILE A 67 1.56 -4.43 13.82
N GLY A 68 2.14 -3.84 14.87
CA GLY A 68 1.40 -3.33 16.02
C GLY A 68 0.38 -2.26 15.62
N GLU A 69 0.78 -1.31 14.78
CA GLU A 69 -0.09 -0.24 14.27
C GLU A 69 -1.26 -0.81 13.45
N ILE A 70 -0.98 -1.72 12.51
CA ILE A 70 -2.06 -2.37 11.74
C ILE A 70 -3.01 -3.13 12.68
N SER A 71 -2.47 -3.81 13.70
CA SER A 71 -3.29 -4.53 14.67
C SER A 71 -4.21 -3.58 15.44
N HIS A 72 -3.70 -2.40 15.81
CA HIS A 72 -4.46 -1.36 16.49
C HIS A 72 -5.57 -0.81 15.58
N GLU A 73 -5.22 -0.34 14.38
CA GLU A 73 -6.15 0.29 13.44
C GLU A 73 -7.24 -0.65 12.94
N THR A 74 -6.95 -1.95 12.84
CA THR A 74 -7.92 -2.95 12.37
C THR A 74 -8.66 -3.68 13.49
N GLY A 75 -8.23 -3.53 14.75
CA GLY A 75 -8.72 -4.32 15.89
C GLY A 75 -8.39 -5.82 15.82
N MET A 76 -7.59 -6.26 14.85
CA MET A 76 -7.19 -7.66 14.71
C MET A 76 -5.91 -7.93 15.50
N ARG A 77 -5.87 -9.06 16.22
CA ARG A 77 -4.62 -9.56 16.80
C ARG A 77 -3.77 -10.21 15.70
N LEU A 78 -2.79 -9.48 15.17
CA LEU A 78 -1.82 -10.01 14.21
C LEU A 78 -0.60 -10.60 14.93
N ASN A 79 0.10 -11.51 14.26
CA ASN A 79 1.35 -12.05 14.78
C ASN A 79 2.46 -10.99 14.67
N GLN A 80 2.97 -10.53 15.81
CA GLN A 80 4.01 -9.48 15.88
C GLN A 80 5.42 -9.98 15.53
N THR A 81 5.59 -11.29 15.32
CA THR A 81 6.87 -11.88 14.95
C THR A 81 7.09 -11.77 13.45
N THR A 82 8.30 -11.38 13.05
CA THR A 82 8.74 -11.46 11.65
C THR A 82 8.64 -12.91 11.17
N ALA A 83 7.91 -13.14 10.09
CA ALA A 83 7.76 -14.45 9.49
C ALA A 83 9.03 -14.87 8.73
N GLU A 84 9.13 -16.16 8.46
CA GLU A 84 10.07 -16.65 7.45
C GLU A 84 9.70 -16.09 6.07
N LYS A 85 10.70 -15.95 5.19
CA LYS A 85 10.53 -15.35 3.87
C LYS A 85 9.50 -16.11 3.02
N ASP A 86 9.46 -17.43 3.13
CA ASP A 86 8.56 -18.25 2.35
C ASP A 86 7.13 -18.16 2.92
N GLY A 87 6.17 -17.74 2.10
CA GLY A 87 4.78 -17.58 2.50
C GLY A 87 4.43 -16.27 3.24
N ALA A 88 5.36 -15.32 3.39
CA ALA A 88 5.04 -14.00 3.92
C ALA A 88 4.18 -13.19 2.93
N ILE A 89 3.20 -12.45 3.45
CA ILE A 89 2.31 -11.62 2.62
C ILE A 89 2.98 -10.31 2.20
N LEU A 90 3.80 -9.72 3.09
CA LEU A 90 4.63 -8.57 2.80
C LEU A 90 6.11 -8.94 2.99
N LEU A 91 6.94 -8.66 1.99
CA LEU A 91 8.38 -8.80 2.07
C LEU A 91 9.03 -7.42 2.12
N VAL A 92 9.75 -7.13 3.20
CA VAL A 92 10.63 -5.96 3.30
C VAL A 92 12.03 -6.40 2.92
N ARG A 93 12.60 -5.80 1.87
CA ARG A 93 13.96 -6.06 1.45
C ARG A 93 14.80 -4.81 1.65
N ALA A 94 15.88 -4.94 2.41
CA ALA A 94 16.89 -3.91 2.55
C ALA A 94 18.18 -4.39 1.89
N ASP A 95 18.76 -3.59 1.01
CA ASP A 95 20.01 -3.98 0.34
C ASP A 95 21.24 -3.67 1.21
N HIS A 96 21.20 -2.62 2.02
CA HIS A 96 22.23 -2.30 3.01
C HIS A 96 21.62 -1.71 4.29
N GLY A 97 22.45 -1.60 5.34
CA GLY A 97 22.08 -0.93 6.59
C GLY A 97 22.36 0.57 6.52
N SER A 98 21.85 1.30 7.51
CA SER A 98 22.14 2.73 7.62
C SER A 98 23.59 3.00 7.99
N GLU A 99 24.06 4.19 7.64
CA GLU A 99 25.36 4.69 8.10
C GLU A 99 25.37 4.85 9.63
N SER A 100 26.56 4.72 10.22
CA SER A 100 26.72 4.78 11.69
C SER A 100 26.30 6.11 12.32
N VAL A 101 26.33 7.18 11.53
CA VAL A 101 25.79 8.50 11.85
C VAL A 101 25.00 8.95 10.64
N GLY A 102 23.75 9.39 10.84
CA GLY A 102 22.88 9.86 9.77
C GLY A 102 23.61 10.92 8.94
N LYS A 103 23.85 10.59 7.66
CA LYS A 103 24.67 11.40 6.77
C LYS A 103 23.79 12.08 5.75
N VAL A 104 24.00 13.37 5.53
CA VAL A 104 23.33 14.09 4.45
C VAL A 104 23.72 13.46 3.11
N GLY A 105 22.72 13.08 2.31
CA GLY A 105 22.91 12.41 1.03
C GLY A 105 22.97 10.88 1.11
N GLU A 106 22.63 10.29 2.25
CA GLU A 106 22.32 8.86 2.33
C GLU A 106 21.10 8.52 1.45
N ASP A 107 21.09 7.32 0.90
CA ASP A 107 19.98 6.85 0.07
C ASP A 107 18.83 6.38 0.97
N GLU A 108 17.79 7.20 1.04
CA GLU A 108 16.55 6.93 1.78
C GLU A 108 15.38 6.51 0.86
N SER A 109 15.68 6.08 -0.38
CA SER A 109 14.66 5.68 -1.35
C SER A 109 14.02 4.32 -1.03
N TYR A 110 12.76 4.15 -1.44
CA TYR A 110 11.96 2.93 -1.28
C TYR A 110 10.95 2.77 -2.43
#